data_AF-A0A135LFD4-F1
#
_entry.id   AF-A0A135LFD4-F1
#
_cell.length_a   1.000
_cell.length_b   1.000
_cell.length_c   1.000
_cell.angle_alpha   90.00
_cell.angle_beta   90.00
_cell.angle_gamma   90.00
#
_symmetry.space_group_name_H-M   'P 1'
#
loop_
_entity.id
_entity.type
_entity.pdbx_description
1 polymer ?
#
loop_
_entity_poly.entity_id
_entity_poly.type
_entity_poly.pdbx_seq_one_letter_code
_entity_poly.pdbx_strand_id
1 'polypeptide(L)'
;MNELIRLGSLPQGCLPSLDTTFDTASSYFESLAELHIMHLRNQRNDAIDSADDCRRKFVARCLFRKLARERKLTDRWASFENGPFKLWCDDFRPGNVLLNKDSKITGVVDWEFSYAAPVEFSYAPPWWLLIEKPEYWPTDDGLEDWCREYKCRLQTFLKAMINREDEAIRKGQLKENQRLSGPMRESWESGEFWIAYAARKNFAFDAIYWQKIDSRFFGPTRCSDTADAWKERPEYLDDEERGDMERLVVQKLEEMKSRVLAWDPDEYTLSHIDIAKKKEK
;
A
#
# COMPACT_ATOMS: atom_id res chain seq x y z
N MET A 1 -4.03 -10.38 -11.52
CA MET A 1 -5.30 -9.61 -11.65
C MET A 1 -5.28 -8.45 -10.66
N ASN A 2 -5.78 -7.26 -11.01
CA ASN A 2 -5.72 -6.08 -10.13
C ASN A 2 -6.87 -6.08 -9.11
N GLU A 3 -6.54 -6.11 -7.82
CA GLU A 3 -7.50 -6.21 -6.72
C GLU A 3 -8.39 -4.96 -6.56
N LEU A 4 -7.94 -3.78 -6.99
CA LEU A 4 -8.79 -2.58 -6.98
C LEU A 4 -9.94 -2.69 -7.97
N ILE A 5 -9.71 -3.31 -9.14
CA ILE A 5 -10.77 -3.59 -10.11
C ILE A 5 -11.66 -4.72 -9.57
N ARG A 6 -11.04 -5.83 -9.16
CA ARG A 6 -11.75 -7.07 -8.80
C ARG A 6 -12.60 -6.94 -7.54
N LEU A 7 -12.05 -6.34 -6.48
CA LEU A 7 -12.70 -6.20 -5.17
C LEU A 7 -13.16 -4.76 -4.91
N GLY A 8 -12.36 -3.78 -5.33
CA GLY A 8 -12.63 -2.36 -5.08
C GLY A 8 -13.65 -1.73 -6.02
N SER A 9 -14.18 -2.46 -7.01
CA SER A 9 -15.08 -1.92 -8.05
C SER A 9 -14.53 -0.68 -8.79
N LEU A 10 -13.20 -0.49 -8.77
CA LEU A 10 -12.57 0.63 -9.44
C LEU A 10 -12.61 0.37 -10.96
N PRO A 11 -13.18 1.29 -11.77
CA PRO A 11 -13.13 1.15 -13.21
C PRO A 11 -11.70 1.10 -13.72
N GLN A 12 -11.42 0.25 -14.71
CA GLN A 12 -10.09 0.12 -15.31
C GLN A 12 -9.59 1.45 -15.90
N GLY A 13 -10.50 2.26 -16.43
CA GLY A 13 -10.19 3.61 -16.93
C GLY A 13 -9.77 4.63 -15.86
N CYS A 14 -9.92 4.31 -14.58
CA CYS A 14 -9.42 5.13 -13.47
C CYS A 14 -7.98 4.76 -13.06
N LEU A 15 -7.43 3.65 -13.55
CA LEU A 15 -6.02 3.32 -13.36
C LEU A 15 -5.15 4.21 -14.25
N PRO A 16 -3.88 4.46 -13.87
CA PRO A 16 -2.90 5.01 -14.80
C PRO A 16 -2.88 4.20 -16.10
N SER A 17 -2.78 4.89 -17.24
CA SER A 17 -2.71 4.23 -18.54
C SER A 17 -1.48 3.34 -18.63
N LEU A 18 -1.52 2.31 -19.49
CA LEU A 18 -0.39 1.38 -19.66
C LEU A 18 0.89 2.08 -20.14
N ASP A 19 0.77 3.24 -20.80
CA ASP A 19 1.89 4.05 -21.29
C ASP A 19 2.37 5.08 -20.24
N THR A 20 1.71 5.17 -19.08
CA THR A 20 2.11 6.10 -18.03
C THR A 20 3.40 5.64 -17.36
N THR A 21 4.43 6.46 -17.47
CA THR A 21 5.70 6.33 -16.73
C THR A 21 5.86 7.46 -15.72
N PHE A 22 6.65 7.20 -14.68
CA PHE A 22 6.95 8.19 -13.64
C PHE A 22 8.45 8.46 -13.64
N ASP A 23 8.83 9.71 -13.87
CA ASP A 23 10.24 10.12 -13.88
C ASP A 23 10.79 10.34 -12.47
N THR A 24 9.90 10.46 -11.48
CA THR A 24 10.27 10.70 -10.08
C THR A 24 9.55 9.81 -9.08
N ALA A 25 10.19 9.53 -7.95
CA ALA A 25 9.58 8.82 -6.83
C ALA A 25 8.35 9.57 -6.31
N SER A 26 8.45 10.90 -6.10
CA SER A 26 7.32 11.69 -5.60
C SER A 26 6.08 11.63 -6.50
N SER A 27 6.24 11.68 -7.84
CA SER A 27 5.11 11.58 -8.77
C SER A 27 4.45 10.20 -8.75
N TYR A 28 5.24 9.14 -8.55
CA TYR A 28 4.73 7.79 -8.34
C TYR A 28 3.91 7.69 -7.04
N PHE A 29 4.43 8.20 -5.92
CA PHE A 29 3.71 8.22 -4.64
C PHE A 29 2.45 9.09 -4.69
N GLU A 30 2.46 10.22 -5.38
CA GLU A 30 1.28 11.04 -5.62
C GLU A 30 0.20 10.27 -6.40
N SER A 31 0.60 9.54 -7.45
CA SER A 31 -0.34 8.70 -8.21
C SER A 31 -0.98 7.62 -7.34
N LEU A 32 -0.22 6.97 -6.45
CA LEU A 32 -0.78 6.02 -5.48
C LEU A 32 -1.75 6.68 -4.50
N ALA A 33 -1.44 7.90 -4.04
CA ALA A 33 -2.33 8.65 -3.17
C ALA A 33 -3.65 9.04 -3.85
N GLU A 34 -3.61 9.46 -5.12
CA GLU A 34 -4.82 9.71 -5.91
C GLU A 34 -5.62 8.41 -6.12
N LEU A 35 -4.93 7.29 -6.36
CA LEU A 35 -5.55 5.99 -6.50
C LEU A 35 -6.29 5.55 -5.23
N HIS A 36 -5.77 5.86 -4.04
CA HIS A 36 -6.50 5.62 -2.79
C HIS A 36 -7.83 6.39 -2.72
N ILE A 37 -7.86 7.66 -3.16
CA ILE A 37 -9.08 8.48 -3.20
C ILE A 37 -10.05 7.91 -4.24
N MET A 38 -9.56 7.58 -5.44
CA MET A 38 -10.39 6.97 -6.48
C MET A 38 -10.98 5.64 -6.02
N HIS A 39 -10.20 4.81 -5.32
CA HIS A 39 -10.68 3.58 -4.73
C HIS A 39 -11.86 3.81 -3.78
N LEU A 40 -11.73 4.73 -2.81
CA LEU A 40 -12.82 5.04 -1.88
C LEU A 40 -14.07 5.58 -2.61
N ARG A 41 -13.88 6.44 -3.62
CA ARG A 41 -14.98 6.99 -4.41
C ARG A 41 -15.74 5.92 -5.18
N ASN A 42 -15.04 4.95 -5.76
CA ASN A 42 -15.63 3.95 -6.64
C ASN A 42 -16.09 2.68 -5.92
N GLN A 43 -15.45 2.29 -4.81
CA GLN A 43 -15.88 1.12 -4.05
C GLN A 43 -17.27 1.35 -3.48
N ARG A 44 -18.26 0.59 -3.93
CA ARG A 44 -19.65 0.75 -3.51
C ARG A 44 -19.95 -0.05 -2.25
N ASN A 45 -19.71 -1.35 -2.33
CA ASN A 45 -20.05 -2.28 -1.27
C ASN A 45 -18.91 -2.39 -0.26
N ASP A 46 -19.28 -2.43 1.01
CA ASP A 46 -18.37 -2.61 2.15
C ASP A 46 -17.21 -1.59 2.17
N ALA A 47 -17.45 -0.42 1.57
CA ALA A 47 -16.49 0.68 1.51
C ALA A 47 -16.46 1.49 2.81
N ILE A 48 -17.60 1.60 3.48
CA ILE A 48 -17.79 2.35 4.73
C ILE A 48 -18.73 1.60 5.67
N ASP A 49 -18.57 1.81 6.98
CA ASP A 49 -19.47 1.26 8.01
C ASP A 49 -20.47 2.29 8.55
N SER A 50 -20.14 3.57 8.43
CA SER A 50 -20.96 4.68 8.91
C SER A 50 -20.57 6.00 8.24
N ALA A 51 -21.33 7.06 8.49
CA ALA A 51 -21.00 8.42 8.05
C ALA A 51 -19.63 8.87 8.57
N ASP A 52 -19.34 8.58 9.84
CA ASP A 52 -18.07 8.95 10.49
C ASP A 52 -16.91 8.11 9.96
N ASP A 53 -17.13 6.83 9.68
CA ASP A 53 -16.12 6.01 9.01
C ASP A 53 -15.82 6.55 7.60
N CYS A 54 -16.83 6.97 6.85
CA CYS A 54 -16.64 7.62 5.55
C CYS A 54 -15.79 8.90 5.65
N ARG A 55 -16.10 9.79 6.61
CA ARG A 55 -15.32 11.02 6.85
C ARG A 55 -13.89 10.69 7.24
N ARG A 56 -13.70 9.77 8.19
CA ARG A 56 -12.39 9.29 8.65
C ARG A 56 -11.54 8.75 7.48
N LYS A 57 -12.12 7.90 6.64
CA LYS A 57 -11.47 7.33 5.44
C LYS A 57 -11.12 8.39 4.40
N PHE A 58 -12.00 9.36 4.19
CA PHE A 58 -11.79 10.44 3.22
C PHE A 58 -10.67 11.38 3.67
N VAL A 59 -10.73 11.85 4.93
CA VAL A 59 -9.72 12.73 5.53
C VAL A 59 -8.33 12.10 5.44
N ALA A 60 -8.19 10.82 5.81
CA ALA A 60 -6.91 10.11 5.74
C ALA A 60 -6.27 10.18 4.34
N ARG A 61 -7.09 9.97 3.29
CA ARG A 61 -6.61 9.95 1.90
C ARG A 61 -6.28 11.34 1.38
N CYS A 62 -7.07 12.36 1.72
CA CYS A 62 -6.76 13.76 1.40
C CYS A 62 -5.44 14.20 2.05
N LEU A 63 -5.24 13.87 3.33
CA LEU A 63 -4.01 14.22 4.02
C LEU A 63 -2.80 13.45 3.48
N PHE A 64 -2.94 12.16 3.19
CA PHE A 64 -1.85 11.40 2.57
C PHE A 64 -1.48 11.93 1.20
N ARG A 65 -2.47 12.33 0.38
CA ARG A 65 -2.23 13.04 -0.89
C ARG A 65 -1.53 14.38 -0.68
N LYS A 66 -1.93 15.16 0.32
CA LYS A 66 -1.27 16.42 0.68
C LYS A 66 0.21 16.19 0.99
N LEU A 67 0.51 15.17 1.80
CA LEU A 67 1.91 14.78 2.11
C LEU A 67 2.67 14.34 0.85
N ALA A 68 2.03 13.63 -0.07
CA ALA A 68 2.65 13.21 -1.33
C ALA A 68 3.02 14.42 -2.20
N ARG A 69 2.07 15.35 -2.39
CA ARG A 69 2.26 16.61 -3.15
C ARG A 69 3.33 17.51 -2.55
N GLU A 70 3.39 17.58 -1.22
CA GLU A 70 4.42 18.31 -0.47
C GLU A 70 5.76 17.54 -0.41
N ARG A 71 5.87 16.36 -1.05
CA ARG A 71 7.04 15.47 -1.06
C ARG A 71 7.48 14.98 0.32
N LYS A 72 6.64 15.13 1.34
CA LYS A 72 6.90 14.68 2.72
C LYS A 72 6.95 13.16 2.84
N LEU A 73 6.33 12.42 1.92
CA LEU A 73 6.38 10.97 1.89
C LEU A 73 7.71 10.40 1.37
N THR A 74 8.48 11.20 0.62
CA THR A 74 9.77 10.79 0.03
C THR A 74 10.97 11.60 0.55
N ASP A 75 10.74 12.55 1.46
CA ASP A 75 11.73 13.51 1.95
C ASP A 75 13.00 12.85 2.50
N ARG A 76 12.85 11.77 3.30
CA ARG A 76 14.00 11.04 3.86
C ARG A 76 14.93 10.48 2.77
N TRP A 77 14.36 10.11 1.62
CA TRP A 77 15.06 9.50 0.50
C TRP A 77 15.13 10.44 -0.70
N ALA A 78 15.07 11.76 -0.47
CA ALA A 78 15.07 12.78 -1.54
C ALA A 78 16.27 12.68 -2.50
N SER A 79 17.41 12.10 -2.07
CA SER A 79 18.54 11.81 -2.96
C SER A 79 18.22 10.80 -4.07
N PHE A 80 17.12 10.04 -3.92
CA PHE A 80 16.61 9.06 -4.88
C PHE A 80 15.36 9.53 -5.62
N GLU A 81 15.04 10.83 -5.56
CA GLU A 81 13.86 11.41 -6.21
C GLU A 81 13.79 11.07 -7.70
N ASN A 82 14.91 11.09 -8.42
CA ASN A 82 14.99 10.74 -9.84
C ASN A 82 15.44 9.29 -10.08
N GLY A 83 15.27 8.43 -9.07
CA GLY A 83 15.67 7.03 -9.08
C GLY A 83 16.91 6.71 -8.23
N PRO A 84 17.34 5.43 -8.23
CA PRO A 84 17.02 4.43 -9.24
C PRO A 84 15.63 3.81 -9.07
N PHE A 85 14.99 3.46 -10.18
CA PHE A 85 13.81 2.59 -10.18
C PHE A 85 14.26 1.14 -10.34
N LYS A 86 13.78 0.25 -9.47
CA LYS A 86 14.19 -1.16 -9.40
C LYS A 86 13.03 -2.07 -9.75
N LEU A 87 13.35 -3.26 -10.31
CA LEU A 87 12.35 -4.32 -10.42
C LEU A 87 11.90 -4.71 -9.01
N TRP A 88 10.61 -4.58 -8.76
CA TRP A 88 9.94 -4.90 -7.51
C TRP A 88 8.81 -5.88 -7.79
N CYS A 89 8.53 -6.79 -6.86
CA CYS A 89 7.38 -7.69 -6.94
C CYS A 89 6.66 -7.69 -5.59
N ASP A 90 5.38 -7.34 -5.59
CA ASP A 90 4.58 -7.23 -4.38
C ASP A 90 4.27 -8.57 -3.70
N ASP A 91 4.43 -9.68 -4.43
CA ASP A 91 4.26 -11.04 -3.94
C ASP A 91 5.57 -11.84 -3.87
N PHE A 92 6.71 -11.16 -3.73
CA PHE A 92 8.00 -11.84 -3.52
C PHE A 92 8.11 -12.41 -2.09
N ARG A 93 7.37 -13.49 -1.82
CA ARG A 93 7.25 -14.16 -0.52
C ARG A 93 7.78 -15.59 -0.54
N PRO A 94 8.05 -16.22 0.62
CA PRO A 94 8.64 -17.56 0.67
C PRO A 94 7.87 -18.64 -0.10
N GLY A 95 6.54 -18.51 -0.21
CA GLY A 95 5.70 -19.43 -0.99
C GLY A 95 6.05 -19.51 -2.47
N ASN A 96 6.72 -18.48 -3.01
CA ASN A 96 7.09 -18.36 -4.42
C ASN A 96 8.56 -18.76 -4.68
N VAL A 97 9.26 -19.28 -3.66
CA VAL A 97 10.65 -19.74 -3.77
C VAL A 97 10.70 -21.26 -3.76
N LEU A 98 11.18 -21.85 -4.85
CA LEU A 98 11.28 -23.30 -5.01
C LEU A 98 12.58 -23.83 -4.40
N LEU A 99 12.48 -24.94 -3.66
CA LEU A 99 13.61 -25.65 -3.06
C LEU A 99 13.71 -27.06 -3.64
N ASN A 100 14.94 -27.55 -3.85
CA ASN A 100 15.17 -28.97 -4.11
C ASN A 100 15.18 -29.80 -2.81
N LYS A 101 15.39 -31.11 -2.95
CA LYS A 101 15.50 -32.08 -1.84
C LYS A 101 16.61 -31.76 -0.81
N ASP A 102 17.59 -30.94 -1.19
CA ASP A 102 18.73 -30.54 -0.36
C ASP A 102 18.54 -29.11 0.21
N SER A 103 17.32 -28.58 0.17
CA SER A 103 16.95 -27.23 0.62
C SER A 103 17.73 -26.11 -0.08
N LYS A 104 18.13 -26.33 -1.34
CA LYS A 104 18.75 -25.29 -2.19
C LYS A 104 17.69 -24.64 -3.06
N ILE A 105 17.78 -23.31 -3.18
CA ILE A 105 16.93 -22.52 -4.07
C ILE A 105 17.18 -22.97 -5.51
N THR A 106 16.12 -23.41 -6.18
CA THR A 106 16.17 -23.82 -7.61
C THR A 106 15.50 -22.84 -8.54
N GLY A 107 14.62 -21.99 -8.02
CA GLY A 107 13.92 -20.99 -8.82
C GLY A 107 13.02 -20.10 -7.97
N VAL A 108 12.63 -18.99 -8.56
CA VAL A 108 11.58 -18.12 -8.06
C VAL A 108 10.52 -18.01 -9.13
N VAL A 109 9.26 -18.21 -8.74
CA VAL A 109 8.09 -18.17 -9.62
C VAL A 109 7.20 -16.98 -9.28
N ASP A 110 6.09 -16.86 -10.00
CA ASP A 110 5.03 -15.89 -9.71
C ASP A 110 5.46 -14.42 -9.82
N TRP A 111 5.98 -14.07 -11.00
CA TRP A 111 6.45 -12.71 -11.32
C TRP A 111 5.33 -11.80 -11.84
N GLU A 112 4.06 -12.21 -11.80
CA GLU A 112 2.95 -11.48 -12.44
C GLU A 112 2.66 -10.11 -11.81
N PHE A 113 3.12 -9.88 -10.58
CA PHE A 113 3.00 -8.61 -9.86
C PHE A 113 4.29 -7.79 -9.86
N SER A 114 5.14 -7.99 -10.87
CA SER A 114 6.43 -7.29 -10.97
C SER A 114 6.35 -6.01 -11.80
N TYR A 115 6.98 -4.94 -11.33
CA TYR A 115 7.02 -3.65 -11.99
C TYR A 115 8.27 -2.86 -11.59
N ALA A 116 8.57 -1.76 -12.30
CA ALA A 116 9.62 -0.84 -11.90
C ALA A 116 9.09 0.10 -10.81
N ALA A 117 9.71 0.08 -9.62
CA ALA A 117 9.27 0.85 -8.45
C ALA A 117 10.38 1.76 -7.92
N PRO A 118 10.04 2.83 -7.18
CA PRO A 118 11.02 3.61 -6.43
C PRO A 118 11.84 2.72 -5.47
N VAL A 119 13.13 3.05 -5.29
CA VAL A 119 14.06 2.25 -4.47
C VAL A 119 13.61 2.16 -3.00
N GLU A 120 12.83 3.13 -2.53
CA GLU A 120 12.26 3.22 -1.19
C GLU A 120 11.47 1.95 -0.82
N PHE A 121 10.84 1.30 -1.79
CA PHE A 121 10.13 0.03 -1.53
C PHE A 121 11.11 -1.09 -1.16
N SER A 122 12.30 -1.11 -1.75
CA SER A 122 13.36 -2.07 -1.38
C SER A 122 13.97 -1.81 -0.01
N TYR A 123 13.79 -0.60 0.52
CA TYR A 123 14.18 -0.26 1.88
C TYR A 123 13.09 -0.58 2.91
N ALA A 124 11.88 -0.95 2.51
CA ALA A 124 10.92 -1.50 3.44
C ALA A 124 11.24 -3.01 3.65
N PRO A 125 11.56 -3.46 4.87
CA PRO A 125 11.77 -4.89 5.10
C PRO A 125 10.50 -5.69 4.76
N PRO A 126 10.61 -6.98 4.40
CA PRO A 126 9.44 -7.73 3.95
C PRO A 126 8.40 -7.88 5.05
N TRP A 127 7.13 -7.53 4.79
CA TRP A 127 6.06 -7.68 5.79
C TRP A 127 5.81 -9.15 6.14
N TRP A 128 6.06 -10.07 5.20
CA TRP A 128 5.77 -11.50 5.34
C TRP A 128 6.71 -12.26 6.28
N LEU A 129 7.59 -11.59 7.05
CA LEU A 129 8.38 -12.26 8.10
C LEU A 129 7.50 -12.95 9.15
N LEU A 130 6.24 -12.52 9.31
CA LEU A 130 5.23 -13.17 10.13
C LEU A 130 4.22 -14.02 9.34
N ILE A 131 4.36 -14.10 8.00
CA ILE A 131 3.44 -14.74 7.04
C ILE A 131 2.05 -14.09 6.97
N GLU A 132 1.49 -13.67 8.09
CA GLU A 132 0.23 -12.95 8.21
C GLU A 132 0.41 -11.43 8.11
N LYS A 133 -0.55 -10.77 7.48
CA LYS A 133 -0.52 -9.32 7.26
C LYS A 133 -0.88 -8.56 8.55
N PRO A 134 -0.35 -7.34 8.75
CA PRO A 134 -0.70 -6.49 9.88
C PRO A 134 -2.19 -6.27 10.07
N GLU A 135 -2.94 -6.06 8.98
CA GLU A 135 -4.40 -5.83 9.03
C GLU A 135 -5.25 -7.06 9.37
N TYR A 136 -4.68 -8.26 9.34
CA TYR A 136 -5.36 -9.52 9.66
C TYR A 136 -4.82 -10.20 10.90
N TRP A 137 -4.02 -9.48 11.70
CA TRP A 137 -3.41 -10.05 12.89
C TRP A 137 -4.48 -10.41 13.94
N PRO A 138 -4.54 -11.67 14.41
CA PRO A 138 -5.72 -12.22 15.08
C PRO A 138 -5.79 -11.92 16.59
N THR A 139 -5.07 -10.92 17.08
CA THR A 139 -5.00 -10.59 18.52
C THR A 139 -5.76 -9.30 18.83
N ASP A 140 -6.23 -9.16 20.07
CA ASP A 140 -6.96 -7.97 20.52
C ASP A 140 -6.08 -6.69 20.45
N ASP A 141 -4.77 -6.86 20.64
CA ASP A 141 -3.74 -5.83 20.48
C ASP A 141 -3.46 -5.49 18.98
N GLY A 142 -3.98 -6.28 18.05
CA GLY A 142 -3.94 -6.08 16.60
C GLY A 142 -2.56 -5.67 16.06
N LEU A 143 -2.49 -4.48 15.47
CA LEU A 143 -1.28 -3.96 14.82
C LEU A 143 -0.12 -3.77 15.80
N GLU A 144 -0.36 -3.47 17.07
CA GLU A 144 0.71 -3.25 18.05
C GLU A 144 1.42 -4.55 18.42
N ASP A 145 0.66 -5.63 18.61
CA ASP A 145 1.21 -6.96 18.83
C ASP A 145 1.91 -7.48 17.57
N TRP A 146 1.33 -7.25 16.38
CA TRP A 146 2.02 -7.55 15.12
C TRP A 146 3.39 -6.85 15.07
N CYS A 147 3.48 -5.56 15.42
CA CYS A 147 4.74 -4.83 15.44
C CYS A 147 5.76 -5.43 16.42
N ARG A 148 5.31 -5.88 17.59
CA ARG A 148 6.14 -6.49 18.64
C ARG A 148 6.76 -7.80 18.14
N GLU A 149 5.96 -8.69 17.59
CA GLU A 149 6.41 -9.96 17.02
C GLU A 149 7.29 -9.74 15.78
N TYR A 150 6.91 -8.79 14.92
CA TYR A 150 7.63 -8.46 13.70
C TYR A 150 9.04 -7.98 14.02
N LYS A 151 9.18 -7.11 15.03
CA LYS A 151 10.48 -6.59 15.48
C LYS A 151 11.45 -7.70 15.86
N CYS A 152 10.99 -8.76 16.53
CA CYS A 152 11.81 -9.91 16.89
C CYS A 152 12.30 -10.68 15.64
N ARG A 153 11.41 -10.90 14.66
CA ARG A 153 11.77 -11.58 13.40
C ARG A 153 12.66 -10.73 12.51
N LEU A 154 12.43 -9.42 12.48
CA LEU A 154 13.24 -8.47 11.73
C LEU A 154 14.70 -8.51 12.18
N GLN A 155 14.99 -8.59 13.49
CA GLN A 155 16.39 -8.71 13.95
C GLN A 155 17.07 -9.99 13.45
N THR A 156 16.33 -11.10 13.42
CA THR A 156 16.85 -12.38 12.89
C THR A 156 17.12 -12.27 11.39
N PHE A 157 16.17 -11.70 10.65
CA PHE A 157 16.28 -11.47 9.21
C PHE A 157 17.47 -10.57 8.86
N LEU A 158 17.60 -9.42 9.53
CA LEU A 158 18.69 -8.47 9.30
C LEU A 158 20.06 -9.09 9.60
N LYS A 159 20.18 -9.89 10.67
CA LYS A 159 21.42 -10.63 10.96
C LYS A 159 21.77 -11.60 9.83
N ALA A 160 20.80 -12.34 9.30
CA ALA A 160 21.02 -13.25 8.19
C ALA A 160 21.38 -12.50 6.89
N MET A 161 20.71 -11.37 6.63
CA MET A 161 20.96 -10.52 5.47
C MET A 161 22.38 -9.94 5.49
N ILE A 162 22.80 -9.35 6.61
CA ILE A 162 24.17 -8.80 6.77
C ILE A 162 25.22 -9.87 6.47
N ASN A 163 25.09 -11.06 7.03
CA ASN A 163 26.03 -12.15 6.77
C ASN A 163 26.12 -12.53 5.28
N ARG A 164 24.99 -12.47 4.55
CA ARG A 164 24.94 -12.78 3.11
C ARG A 164 25.48 -11.65 2.25
N GLU A 165 25.19 -10.41 2.62
CA GLU A 165 25.77 -9.22 2.00
C GLU A 165 27.31 -9.22 2.16
N ASP A 166 27.82 -9.50 3.37
CA ASP A 166 29.26 -9.59 3.65
C ASP A 166 29.95 -10.69 2.82
N GLU A 167 29.30 -11.83 2.67
CA GLU A 167 29.80 -12.91 1.82
C GLU A 167 29.81 -12.51 0.34
N ALA A 168 28.74 -11.89 -0.16
CA ALA A 168 28.63 -11.43 -1.53
C ALA A 168 29.65 -10.32 -1.86
N ILE A 169 29.89 -9.40 -0.92
CA ILE A 169 30.89 -8.34 -1.05
C ILE A 169 32.30 -8.91 -1.09
N ARG A 170 32.63 -9.87 -0.21
CA ARG A 170 33.93 -10.57 -0.27
C ARG A 170 34.15 -11.32 -1.58
N LYS A 171 33.09 -11.80 -2.22
CA LYS A 171 33.12 -12.45 -3.54
C LYS A 171 33.07 -11.47 -4.72
N GLY A 172 32.95 -10.16 -4.48
CA GLY A 172 32.82 -9.14 -5.52
C GLY A 172 31.47 -9.16 -6.26
N GLN A 173 30.45 -9.83 -5.72
CA GLN A 173 29.12 -9.96 -6.32
C GLN A 173 28.17 -8.81 -5.93
N LEU A 174 28.49 -8.09 -4.86
CA LEU A 174 27.74 -6.96 -4.33
C LEU A 174 28.71 -5.85 -3.92
N LYS A 175 28.33 -4.58 -4.11
CA LYS A 175 29.09 -3.42 -3.62
C LYS A 175 28.55 -2.97 -2.25
N GLU A 176 29.38 -2.32 -1.45
CA GLU A 176 29.01 -1.83 -0.12
C GLU A 176 27.77 -0.90 -0.15
N ASN A 177 27.67 -0.04 -1.16
CA ASN A 177 26.54 0.88 -1.36
C ASN A 177 25.27 0.20 -1.90
N GLN A 178 25.28 -1.11 -2.12
CA GLN A 178 24.11 -1.89 -2.55
C GLN A 178 23.50 -2.71 -1.41
N ARG A 179 24.02 -2.57 -0.18
CA ARG A 179 23.42 -3.20 1.01
C ARG A 179 22.00 -2.69 1.24
N LEU A 180 21.10 -3.61 1.57
CA LEU A 180 19.72 -3.32 1.93
C LEU A 180 19.49 -3.40 3.44
N SER A 181 20.30 -4.17 4.17
CA SER A 181 20.11 -4.39 5.61
C SER A 181 20.10 -3.10 6.45
N GLY A 182 20.98 -2.15 6.14
CA GLY A 182 21.02 -0.83 6.77
C GLY A 182 19.74 -0.03 6.51
N PRO A 183 19.44 0.32 5.25
CA PRO A 183 18.21 1.03 4.90
C PRO A 183 16.93 0.35 5.39
N MET A 184 16.86 -0.99 5.40
CA MET A 184 15.73 -1.75 5.96
C MET A 184 15.55 -1.55 7.46
N ARG A 185 16.65 -1.53 8.21
CA ARG A 185 16.62 -1.22 9.65
C ARG A 185 16.14 0.20 9.89
N GLU A 186 16.74 1.16 9.19
CA GLU A 186 16.41 2.58 9.33
C GLU A 186 14.96 2.88 8.95
N SER A 187 14.46 2.25 7.88
CA SER A 187 13.08 2.38 7.42
C SER A 187 12.07 1.88 8.45
N TRP A 188 12.36 0.78 9.14
CA TRP A 188 11.53 0.29 10.24
C TRP A 188 11.56 1.23 11.45
N GLU A 189 12.75 1.66 11.87
CA GLU A 189 12.94 2.51 13.06
C GLU A 189 12.35 3.92 12.90
N SER A 190 12.39 4.46 11.69
CA SER A 190 11.85 5.78 11.36
C SER A 190 10.36 5.78 11.01
N GLY A 191 9.81 4.62 10.69
CA GLY A 191 8.42 4.46 10.24
C GLY A 191 8.21 4.62 8.73
N GLU A 192 9.26 4.82 7.92
CA GLU A 192 9.15 4.80 6.44
C GLU A 192 8.57 3.48 5.91
N PHE A 193 8.80 2.37 6.62
CA PHE A 193 8.16 1.09 6.32
C PHE A 193 6.64 1.25 6.17
N TRP A 194 5.99 2.03 7.05
CA TRP A 194 4.55 2.21 7.02
C TRP A 194 4.09 3.10 5.87
N ILE A 195 4.89 4.06 5.43
CA ILE A 195 4.59 4.88 4.25
C ILE A 195 4.61 4.00 3.00
N ALA A 196 5.69 3.22 2.81
CA ALA A 196 5.81 2.29 1.69
C ALA A 196 4.77 1.15 1.74
N TYR A 197 4.36 0.72 2.94
CA TYR A 197 3.31 -0.28 3.13
C TYR A 197 1.92 0.30 2.78
N ALA A 198 1.55 1.45 3.35
CA ALA A 198 0.26 2.08 3.14
C ALA A 198 0.06 2.47 1.67
N ALA A 199 1.08 3.05 1.02
CA ALA A 199 1.02 3.44 -0.39
C ALA A 199 0.63 2.29 -1.33
N ARG A 200 0.99 1.05 -0.98
CA ARG A 200 0.70 -0.15 -1.79
C ARG A 200 -0.55 -0.91 -1.35
N LYS A 201 -0.98 -0.77 -0.09
CA LYS A 201 -2.03 -1.59 0.52
C LYS A 201 -3.34 -0.81 0.72
N ASN A 202 -4.06 -0.64 -0.38
CA ASN A 202 -5.33 0.09 -0.46
C ASN A 202 -6.38 -0.29 0.60
N PHE A 203 -6.53 -1.59 0.90
CA PHE A 203 -7.54 -2.08 1.86
C PHE A 203 -7.08 -1.96 3.33
N ALA A 204 -5.77 -1.97 3.58
CA ALA A 204 -5.20 -1.78 4.92
C ALA A 204 -4.95 -0.31 5.26
N PHE A 205 -5.03 0.57 4.25
CA PHE A 205 -4.60 1.96 4.31
C PHE A 205 -5.11 2.69 5.55
N ASP A 206 -6.40 2.56 5.84
CA ASP A 206 -7.05 3.31 6.92
C ASP A 206 -6.49 2.99 8.31
N ALA A 207 -6.33 1.69 8.62
CA ALA A 207 -5.78 1.28 9.91
C ALA A 207 -4.31 1.71 10.05
N ILE A 208 -3.52 1.54 8.99
CA ILE A 208 -2.10 1.89 8.99
C ILE A 208 -1.90 3.40 9.08
N TYR A 209 -2.67 4.19 8.33
CA TYR A 209 -2.53 5.64 8.28
C TYR A 209 -2.74 6.26 9.67
N TRP A 210 -3.88 5.96 10.31
CA TRP A 210 -4.21 6.57 11.60
C TRP A 210 -3.27 6.11 12.73
N GLN A 211 -2.84 4.85 12.73
CA GLN A 211 -2.01 4.32 13.81
C GLN A 211 -0.51 4.62 13.64
N LYS A 212 0.00 4.71 12.40
CA LYS A 212 1.44 4.74 12.12
C LYS A 212 1.93 5.96 11.32
N ILE A 213 1.04 6.73 10.70
CA ILE A 213 1.42 7.83 9.79
C ILE A 213 0.94 9.19 10.31
N ASP A 214 -0.35 9.37 10.63
CA ASP A 214 -0.95 10.68 10.96
C ASP A 214 -0.14 11.47 11.98
N SER A 215 0.11 10.88 13.15
CA SER A 215 0.76 11.56 14.28
C SER A 215 2.20 12.00 14.01
N ARG A 216 2.88 11.36 13.04
CA ARG A 216 4.24 11.73 12.63
C ARG A 216 4.28 13.06 11.87
N PHE A 217 3.21 13.39 11.14
CA PHE A 217 3.16 14.57 10.28
C PHE A 217 2.26 15.68 10.82
N PHE A 218 1.20 15.32 11.55
CA PHE A 218 0.20 16.26 12.08
C PHE A 218 0.22 16.35 13.62
N GLY A 219 1.13 15.62 14.27
CA GLY A 219 1.27 15.63 15.72
C GLY A 219 0.23 14.78 16.45
N PRO A 220 0.37 14.60 17.77
CA PRO A 220 -0.57 13.80 18.56
C PRO A 220 -1.96 14.43 18.55
N THR A 221 -2.99 13.58 18.53
CA THR A 221 -4.37 14.02 18.74
C THR A 221 -4.66 14.27 20.21
N ARG A 222 -5.64 15.13 20.52
CA ARG A 222 -6.17 15.28 21.88
C ARG A 222 -7.25 14.24 22.20
N CYS A 223 -7.70 13.49 21.19
CA CYS A 223 -8.65 12.39 21.37
C CYS A 223 -8.03 11.25 22.18
N SER A 224 -8.87 10.56 22.96
CA SER A 224 -8.43 9.38 23.74
C SER A 224 -8.09 8.18 22.86
N ASP A 225 -8.69 8.10 21.67
CA ASP A 225 -8.42 7.07 20.67
C ASP A 225 -7.77 7.72 19.43
N THR A 226 -6.68 7.12 18.95
CA THR A 226 -6.02 7.52 17.70
C THR A 226 -6.95 7.41 16.49
N ALA A 227 -7.94 6.50 16.53
CA ALA A 227 -8.96 6.37 15.50
C ALA A 227 -9.88 7.59 15.40
N ASP A 228 -9.94 8.43 16.44
CA ASP A 228 -10.76 9.65 16.49
C ASP A 228 -10.00 10.92 16.07
N ALA A 229 -8.69 10.82 15.80
CA ALA A 229 -7.87 11.95 15.34
C ALA A 229 -8.47 12.67 14.13
N TRP A 230 -9.19 11.94 13.27
CA TRP A 230 -9.88 12.50 12.11
C TRP A 230 -10.87 13.62 12.42
N LYS A 231 -11.35 13.77 13.66
CA LYS A 231 -12.27 14.86 14.02
C LYS A 231 -11.58 16.22 14.08
N GLU A 232 -10.26 16.24 14.34
CA GLU A 232 -9.44 17.45 14.42
C GLU A 232 -8.83 17.82 13.07
N ARG A 233 -8.56 16.82 12.23
CA ARG A 233 -7.88 16.96 10.94
C ARG A 233 -8.61 17.74 9.81
N PRO A 234 -9.95 17.94 9.81
CA PRO A 234 -10.65 18.73 8.81
C PRO A 234 -10.15 20.17 8.68
N GLU A 235 -9.40 20.68 9.65
CA GLU A 235 -8.73 22.00 9.58
C GLU A 235 -7.63 22.08 8.50
N TYR A 236 -7.05 20.94 8.11
CA TYR A 236 -6.00 20.87 7.09
C TYR A 236 -6.52 20.69 5.66
N LEU A 237 -7.83 20.50 5.51
CA LEU A 237 -8.55 20.39 4.24
C LEU A 237 -9.00 21.78 3.80
N ASP A 238 -9.08 22.00 2.48
CA ASP A 238 -9.73 23.19 1.94
C ASP A 238 -11.27 23.05 1.92
N ASP A 239 -11.97 24.13 1.57
CA ASP A 239 -13.44 24.15 1.52
C ASP A 239 -14.02 23.21 0.46
N GLU A 240 -13.29 23.00 -0.64
CA GLU A 240 -13.71 22.10 -1.71
C GLU A 240 -13.61 20.64 -1.24
N GLU A 241 -12.51 20.27 -0.61
CA GLU A 241 -12.28 18.95 -0.02
C GLU A 241 -13.30 18.65 1.09
N ARG A 242 -13.62 19.62 1.95
CA ARG A 242 -14.69 19.48 2.96
C ARG A 242 -16.05 19.28 2.31
N GLY A 243 -16.34 20.02 1.24
CA GLY A 243 -17.58 19.85 0.48
C GLY A 243 -17.67 18.49 -0.22
N ASP A 244 -16.57 18.03 -0.82
CA ASP A 244 -16.43 16.71 -1.44
C ASP A 244 -16.65 15.59 -0.43
N MET A 245 -16.09 15.73 0.77
CA MET A 245 -16.26 14.77 1.86
C MET A 245 -17.74 14.55 2.18
N GLU A 246 -18.49 15.64 2.43
CA GLU A 246 -19.91 15.53 2.79
C GLU A 246 -20.78 15.02 1.64
N ARG A 247 -20.46 15.40 0.39
CA ARG A 247 -21.12 14.81 -0.80
C ARG A 247 -20.88 13.30 -0.88
N LEU A 248 -19.63 12.87 -0.65
CA LEU A 248 -19.27 11.46 -0.67
C LEU A 248 -19.99 10.68 0.44
N VAL A 249 -20.10 11.23 1.64
CA VAL A 249 -20.86 10.61 2.74
C VAL A 249 -22.30 10.34 2.33
N VAL A 250 -23.00 11.34 1.78
CA VAL A 250 -24.39 11.18 1.32
C VAL A 250 -24.49 10.11 0.24
N GLN A 251 -23.59 10.13 -0.74
CA GLN A 251 -23.55 9.14 -1.81
C GLN A 251 -23.35 7.72 -1.24
N LYS A 252 -22.35 7.52 -0.38
CA LYS A 252 -22.00 6.20 0.16
C LYS A 252 -23.09 5.63 1.06
N LEU A 253 -23.72 6.47 1.87
CA LEU A 253 -24.86 6.04 2.71
C LEU A 253 -26.06 5.58 1.88
N GLU A 254 -26.29 6.16 0.68
CA GLU A 254 -27.30 5.64 -0.24
C GLU A 254 -26.87 4.34 -0.94
N GLU A 255 -25.61 4.26 -1.37
CA GLU A 255 -25.07 3.02 -1.95
C GLU A 255 -25.19 1.83 -0.98
N MET A 256 -24.94 2.05 0.31
CA MET A 256 -25.13 1.04 1.37
C MET A 256 -26.55 0.51 1.51
N LYS A 257 -27.57 1.29 1.15
CA LYS A 257 -28.98 0.83 1.23
C LYS A 257 -29.33 -0.14 0.12
N SER A 258 -28.80 0.10 -1.08
CA SER A 258 -29.15 -0.69 -2.27
C SER A 258 -28.22 -1.88 -2.51
N ARG A 259 -26.95 -1.79 -2.09
CA ARG A 259 -25.92 -2.84 -2.21
C ARG A 259 -25.83 -3.49 -3.60
N VAL A 260 -26.05 -2.70 -4.65
CA VAL A 260 -25.97 -3.20 -6.03
C VAL A 260 -24.55 -3.67 -6.32
N LEU A 261 -24.40 -4.90 -6.83
CA LEU A 261 -23.11 -5.42 -7.27
C LEU A 261 -22.67 -4.68 -8.53
N ALA A 262 -21.45 -4.17 -8.50
CA ALA A 262 -20.81 -3.49 -9.63
C ALA A 262 -19.44 -4.11 -9.85
N TRP A 263 -19.08 -4.28 -11.11
CA TRP A 263 -17.78 -4.78 -11.52
C TRP A 263 -17.53 -4.35 -12.97
N ASP A 264 -16.27 -4.07 -13.27
CA ASP A 264 -15.80 -3.73 -14.61
C ASP A 264 -15.25 -5.00 -15.29
N PRO A 265 -16.00 -5.59 -16.24
CA PRO A 265 -15.60 -6.85 -16.88
C PRO A 265 -14.34 -6.69 -17.72
N ASP A 266 -13.41 -7.61 -17.54
CA ASP A 266 -12.24 -7.71 -18.41
C ASP A 266 -12.62 -8.13 -19.84
N GLU A 267 -11.71 -7.89 -20.79
CA GLU A 267 -11.92 -8.24 -22.20
C GLU A 267 -12.27 -9.72 -22.39
N TYR A 268 -11.67 -10.60 -21.57
CA TYR A 268 -11.97 -12.02 -21.57
C TYR A 268 -13.44 -12.27 -21.24
N THR A 269 -13.97 -11.65 -20.18
CA THR A 269 -15.36 -11.86 -19.80
C THR A 269 -16.32 -11.19 -20.77
N LEU A 270 -16.00 -10.00 -21.28
CA LEU A 270 -16.78 -9.34 -22.33
C LEU A 270 -16.91 -10.24 -23.57
N SER A 271 -15.82 -10.88 -23.99
CA SER A 271 -15.85 -11.83 -25.12
C SER A 271 -16.78 -13.02 -24.87
N HIS A 272 -16.84 -13.53 -23.64
CA HIS A 272 -17.73 -14.65 -23.28
C HIS A 272 -19.19 -14.20 -23.20
N ILE A 273 -19.46 -13.00 -22.67
CA ILE A 273 -20.79 -12.40 -22.68
C ILE A 273 -21.30 -12.23 -24.11
N ASP A 274 -20.45 -11.79 -25.03
CA ASP A 274 -20.81 -11.64 -26.44
C ASP A 274 -21.08 -12.98 -27.13
N ILE A 275 -20.29 -14.02 -26.81
CA ILE A 275 -20.54 -15.38 -27.28
C ILE A 275 -21.88 -15.91 -26.76
N ALA A 276 -22.19 -15.69 -25.48
CA ALA A 276 -23.46 -16.13 -24.87
C ALA A 276 -24.65 -15.43 -25.53
N LYS A 277 -24.60 -14.11 -25.70
CA LYS A 277 -25.65 -13.32 -26.38
C LYS A 277 -25.87 -13.72 -27.84
N LYS A 278 -24.82 -14.18 -28.53
CA LYS A 278 -24.93 -14.70 -29.91
C LYS A 278 -25.56 -16.09 -29.99
N LYS A 279 -25.53 -16.89 -28.92
CA LYS A 279 -26.17 -18.22 -28.87
C LYS A 279 -27.66 -18.15 -28.49
N GLU A 280 -28.11 -17.05 -27.91
CA GLU A 280 -29.51 -16.80 -27.54
C GLU A 280 -30.36 -16.16 -28.65
N LYS A 281 -29.73 -15.77 -29.77
CA LYS A 281 -30.40 -15.26 -30.99
C LYS A 281 -30.49 -16.35 -32.05
#